data_AF-A0AAE9DFE5-F1
#
_entry.id   AF-A0AAE9DFE5-F1
#
_cell.length_a   1.000
_cell.length_b   1.000
_cell.length_c   1.000
_cell.angle_alpha   90.00
_cell.angle_beta   90.00
_cell.angle_gamma   90.00
#
_symmetry.space_group_name_H-M   'P 1'
#
loop_
_entity.id
_entity.type
_entity.pdbx_description
1 polymer ?
#
loop_
_entity_poly.entity_id
_entity_poly.type
_entity_poly.pdbx_seq_one_letter_code
_entity_poly.pdbx_strand_id
1 'polypeptide(L)'
;MDNSKDDLGERIFRRALERRDDFKQFIDKLTKKQRYENSSYLKQFLLGVVDNLTDIDEINRLAEDFGCNHVQFRANGFKPDFFACTADAVTTECTFLDQAAHPTSETAAAWSLLTSHVFSAVRDGYYAELRRQRKSSNAFRARVSVDVVSTGTDDGTSLSSATRRSNSPQEEIAENYEHHQSTSTHHHHHSSSTNDSCVESSGNFLAPPTVY
;
A
#
# COMPACT_ATOMS: atom_id res chain seq x y z
N MET A 1 -24.86 -26.59 5.98
CA MET A 1 -24.95 -25.46 6.93
C MET A 1 -24.19 -24.26 6.35
N ASP A 2 -24.34 -23.99 5.06
CA ASP A 2 -23.22 -23.48 4.24
C ASP A 2 -23.26 -21.97 3.98
N ASN A 3 -24.41 -21.33 4.22
CA ASN A 3 -24.66 -19.92 3.98
C ASN A 3 -23.55 -19.00 4.51
N SER A 4 -22.95 -19.34 5.67
CA SER A 4 -21.88 -18.56 6.32
C SER A 4 -20.56 -18.49 5.55
N LYS A 5 -20.33 -19.37 4.57
CA LYS A 5 -19.23 -19.27 3.61
C LYS A 5 -19.63 -18.49 2.36
N ASP A 6 -20.93 -18.46 2.02
CA ASP A 6 -21.42 -17.83 0.80
C ASP A 6 -21.51 -16.30 0.88
N ASP A 7 -21.82 -15.74 2.04
CA ASP A 7 -21.85 -14.30 2.30
C ASP A 7 -20.49 -13.72 2.77
N LEU A 8 -19.44 -14.55 2.93
CA LEU A 8 -18.15 -14.16 3.49
C LEU A 8 -17.57 -12.88 2.87
N GLY A 9 -17.56 -12.80 1.53
CA GLY A 9 -17.10 -11.60 0.82
C GLY A 9 -17.89 -10.34 1.19
N GLU A 10 -19.22 -10.44 1.32
CA GLU A 10 -20.05 -9.32 1.74
C GLU A 10 -19.83 -8.92 3.20
N ARG A 11 -19.53 -9.88 4.10
CA ARG A 11 -19.17 -9.56 5.49
C ARG A 11 -17.83 -8.83 5.58
N ILE A 12 -16.84 -9.25 4.81
CA ILE A 12 -15.53 -8.58 4.75
C ILE A 12 -15.69 -7.14 4.25
N PHE A 13 -16.42 -6.93 3.15
CA PHE A 13 -16.72 -5.57 2.68
C PHE A 13 -17.48 -4.74 3.72
N ARG A 14 -18.48 -5.30 4.41
CA ARG A 14 -19.22 -4.63 5.48
C ARG A 14 -18.32 -4.17 6.63
N ARG A 15 -17.44 -5.05 7.11
CA ARG A 15 -16.45 -4.75 8.15
C ARG A 15 -15.43 -3.69 7.73
N ALA A 16 -15.00 -3.70 6.46
CA ALA A 16 -14.10 -2.68 5.93
C ALA A 16 -14.79 -1.31 5.72
N LEU A 17 -16.10 -1.31 5.38
CA LEU A 17 -16.93 -0.10 5.30
C LEU A 17 -17.12 0.59 6.67
N GLU A 18 -17.27 -0.19 7.74
CA GLU A 18 -17.37 0.29 9.12
C GLU A 18 -16.06 0.92 9.64
N ARG A 19 -14.91 0.60 9.01
CA ARG A 19 -13.58 1.08 9.42
C ARG A 19 -13.15 2.38 8.74
N ARG A 20 -13.66 2.73 7.55
CA ARG A 20 -13.18 3.86 6.72
C ARG A 20 -14.27 4.52 5.87
N ASP A 21 -14.59 5.77 6.17
CA ASP A 21 -15.50 6.59 5.34
C ASP A 21 -15.01 6.82 3.91
N ASP A 22 -13.70 6.90 3.68
CA ASP A 22 -13.17 7.10 2.32
C ASP A 22 -13.22 5.82 1.47
N PHE A 23 -13.18 4.64 2.10
CA PHE A 23 -13.50 3.37 1.46
C PHE A 23 -15.00 3.27 1.13
N LYS A 24 -15.86 3.70 2.06
CA LYS A 24 -17.31 3.81 1.84
C LYS A 24 -17.66 4.73 0.66
N GLN A 25 -17.06 5.90 0.58
CA GLN A 25 -17.22 6.81 -0.57
C GLN A 25 -16.75 6.22 -1.90
N PHE A 26 -15.80 5.28 -1.91
CA PHE A 26 -15.42 4.52 -3.09
C PHE A 26 -16.48 3.48 -3.45
N ILE A 27 -16.89 2.64 -2.49
CA ILE A 27 -17.92 1.60 -2.70
C ILE A 27 -19.25 2.22 -3.14
N ASP A 28 -19.61 3.39 -2.61
CA ASP A 28 -20.85 4.09 -2.98
C ASP A 28 -20.86 4.61 -4.43
N LYS A 29 -19.69 4.73 -5.08
CA LYS A 29 -19.54 5.03 -6.51
C LYS A 29 -19.55 3.78 -7.40
N LEU A 30 -19.74 2.59 -6.84
CA LEU A 30 -19.95 1.34 -7.60
C LEU A 30 -21.45 1.04 -7.74
N THR A 31 -21.84 0.52 -8.90
CA THR A 31 -23.20 -0.03 -9.10
C THR A 31 -23.45 -1.25 -8.20
N LYS A 32 -24.71 -1.55 -7.87
CA LYS A 32 -25.06 -2.73 -7.05
C LYS A 32 -24.48 -4.04 -7.62
N LYS A 33 -24.47 -4.17 -8.96
CA LYS A 33 -23.84 -5.29 -9.66
C LYS A 33 -22.33 -5.36 -9.38
N GLN A 34 -21.60 -4.26 -9.60
CA GLN A 34 -20.15 -4.22 -9.33
C GLN A 34 -19.79 -4.49 -7.87
N ARG A 35 -20.60 -4.04 -6.89
CA ARG A 35 -20.40 -4.35 -5.47
C ARG A 35 -20.51 -5.86 -5.20
N TYR A 36 -21.54 -6.51 -5.73
CA TYR A 36 -21.71 -7.96 -5.63
C TYR A 36 -20.58 -8.73 -6.33
N GLU A 37 -20.18 -8.30 -7.53
CA GLU A 37 -19.06 -8.90 -8.27
C GLU A 37 -17.73 -8.75 -7.51
N ASN A 38 -17.47 -7.61 -6.85
CA ASN A 38 -16.31 -7.41 -5.99
C ASN A 38 -16.34 -8.36 -4.76
N SER A 39 -17.47 -8.46 -4.06
CA SER A 39 -17.64 -9.42 -2.94
C SER A 39 -17.43 -10.87 -3.37
N SER A 40 -17.98 -11.26 -4.52
CA SER A 40 -17.83 -12.61 -5.06
C SER A 40 -16.40 -12.91 -5.53
N TYR A 41 -15.73 -11.94 -6.17
CA TYR A 41 -14.33 -12.06 -6.58
C TYR A 41 -13.39 -12.16 -5.37
N LEU A 42 -13.63 -11.38 -4.31
CA LEU A 42 -12.90 -11.50 -3.04
C LEU A 42 -13.10 -12.88 -2.39
N LYS A 43 -14.32 -13.42 -2.36
CA LYS A 43 -14.57 -14.80 -1.89
C LYS A 43 -13.79 -15.83 -2.72
N GLN A 44 -13.85 -15.75 -4.05
CA GLN A 44 -13.17 -16.68 -4.96
C GLN A 44 -11.64 -16.63 -4.82
N PHE A 45 -11.08 -15.42 -4.69
CA PHE A 45 -9.65 -15.22 -4.43
C PHE A 45 -9.22 -15.87 -3.11
N LEU A 46 -9.95 -15.65 -2.02
CA LEU A 46 -9.61 -16.24 -0.72
C LEU A 46 -9.74 -17.77 -0.71
N LEU A 47 -10.71 -18.33 -1.43
CA LEU A 47 -10.80 -19.79 -1.63
C LEU A 47 -9.56 -20.30 -2.41
N GLY A 48 -9.19 -19.66 -3.52
CA GLY A 48 -8.00 -20.02 -4.29
C GLY A 48 -6.69 -19.94 -3.48
N VAL A 49 -6.56 -18.99 -2.55
CA VAL A 49 -5.42 -18.93 -1.62
C VAL A 49 -5.45 -20.11 -0.63
N VAL A 50 -6.61 -20.47 -0.09
CA VAL A 50 -6.76 -21.60 0.86
C VAL A 50 -6.53 -22.95 0.18
N ASP A 51 -6.97 -23.11 -1.07
CA ASP A 51 -6.77 -24.33 -1.86
C ASP A 51 -5.28 -24.54 -2.24
N ASN A 52 -4.45 -23.49 -2.20
CA ASN A 52 -3.04 -23.51 -2.59
C ASN A 52 -2.05 -23.23 -1.44
N LEU A 53 -2.41 -23.47 -0.17
CA LEU A 53 -1.57 -23.19 1.02
C LEU A 53 -0.19 -23.88 1.08
N THR A 54 0.14 -24.75 0.11
CA THR A 54 1.47 -25.38 -0.04
C THR A 54 2.25 -24.90 -1.26
N ASP A 55 1.65 -24.06 -2.12
CA ASP A 55 2.26 -23.45 -3.30
C ASP A 55 2.28 -21.92 -3.15
N ILE A 56 3.40 -21.41 -2.65
CA ILE A 56 3.60 -19.98 -2.41
C ILE A 56 3.68 -19.20 -3.74
N ASP A 57 4.17 -19.82 -4.82
CA ASP A 57 4.30 -19.15 -6.12
C ASP A 57 2.92 -18.96 -6.78
N GLU A 58 2.03 -19.95 -6.70
CA GLU A 58 0.63 -19.81 -7.14
C GLU A 58 -0.15 -18.84 -6.25
N ILE A 59 0.07 -18.82 -4.92
CA ILE A 59 -0.52 -17.81 -4.03
C ILE A 59 -0.09 -16.40 -4.44
N ASN A 60 1.20 -16.17 -4.69
CA ASN A 60 1.70 -14.86 -5.16
C ASN A 60 1.08 -14.50 -6.51
N ARG A 61 0.99 -15.45 -7.45
CA ARG A 61 0.38 -15.25 -8.77
C ARG A 61 -1.11 -14.85 -8.68
N LEU A 62 -1.89 -15.56 -7.87
CA LEU A 62 -3.30 -15.24 -7.59
C LEU A 62 -3.46 -13.86 -6.93
N ALA A 63 -2.59 -13.53 -6.00
CA ALA A 63 -2.58 -12.24 -5.32
C ALA A 63 -2.22 -11.08 -6.26
N GLU A 64 -1.19 -11.24 -7.10
CA GLU A 64 -0.82 -10.24 -8.10
C GLU A 64 -1.94 -10.03 -9.13
N ASP A 65 -2.58 -11.09 -9.64
CA ASP A 65 -3.74 -11.00 -10.54
C ASP A 65 -4.91 -10.25 -9.89
N PHE A 66 -5.23 -10.57 -8.63
CA PHE A 66 -6.24 -9.87 -7.84
C PHE A 66 -5.91 -8.37 -7.71
N GLY A 67 -4.65 -8.05 -7.43
CA GLY A 67 -4.12 -6.68 -7.39
C GLY A 67 -4.24 -5.94 -8.71
N CYS A 68 -3.84 -6.56 -9.83
CA CYS A 68 -3.94 -6.00 -11.17
C CYS A 68 -5.39 -5.63 -11.51
N ASN A 69 -6.33 -6.55 -11.26
CA ASN A 69 -7.75 -6.34 -11.57
C ASN A 69 -8.35 -5.10 -10.87
N HIS A 70 -7.85 -4.71 -9.70
CA HIS A 70 -8.35 -3.56 -8.95
C HIS A 70 -7.96 -2.18 -9.53
N VAL A 71 -6.98 -2.11 -10.43
CA VAL A 71 -6.55 -0.81 -11.02
C VAL A 71 -7.68 -0.15 -11.83
N GLN A 72 -8.63 -0.93 -12.37
CA GLN A 72 -9.79 -0.39 -13.08
C GLN A 72 -10.66 0.54 -12.20
N PHE A 73 -10.74 0.27 -10.89
CA PHE A 73 -11.60 0.99 -9.95
C PHE A 73 -11.02 2.35 -9.51
N ARG A 74 -9.84 2.74 -10.01
CA ARG A 74 -9.24 4.05 -9.74
C ARG A 74 -10.12 5.22 -10.20
N ALA A 75 -10.89 5.04 -11.28
CA ALA A 75 -11.86 6.05 -11.73
C ALA A 75 -12.99 6.28 -10.71
N ASN A 76 -13.36 5.25 -9.95
CA ASN A 76 -14.32 5.34 -8.84
C ASN A 76 -13.68 5.83 -7.53
N GLY A 77 -12.36 6.11 -7.52
CA GLY A 77 -11.63 6.60 -6.34
C GLY A 77 -10.97 5.52 -5.48
N PHE A 78 -10.74 4.31 -6.01
CA PHE A 78 -9.98 3.27 -5.30
C PHE A 78 -8.56 3.73 -4.93
N LYS A 79 -8.13 3.44 -3.69
CA LYS A 79 -6.79 3.71 -3.15
C LYS A 79 -6.07 2.41 -2.75
N PRO A 80 -4.75 2.29 -2.90
CA PRO A 80 -3.99 1.11 -2.43
C PRO A 80 -4.20 0.80 -0.94
N ASP A 81 -4.36 1.83 -0.10
CA ASP A 81 -4.54 1.71 1.35
C ASP A 81 -5.83 0.95 1.74
N PHE A 82 -6.77 0.81 0.81
CA PHE A 82 -7.98 0.00 1.00
C PHE A 82 -7.67 -1.50 1.05
N PHE A 83 -6.55 -1.95 0.48
CA PHE A 83 -6.09 -3.33 0.63
C PHE A 83 -5.71 -3.65 2.07
N ALA A 84 -5.10 -2.73 2.82
CA ALA A 84 -4.79 -2.95 4.24
C ALA A 84 -6.08 -3.06 5.08
N CYS A 85 -7.04 -2.15 4.87
CA CYS A 85 -8.36 -2.22 5.51
C CYS A 85 -9.11 -3.52 5.18
N THR A 86 -8.93 -4.03 3.95
CA THR A 86 -9.49 -5.31 3.51
C THR A 86 -8.77 -6.48 4.18
N ALA A 87 -7.44 -6.46 4.30
CA ALA A 87 -6.64 -7.48 4.97
C ALA A 87 -7.04 -7.63 6.45
N ASP A 88 -7.20 -6.52 7.18
CA ASP A 88 -7.71 -6.51 8.57
C ASP A 88 -9.10 -7.19 8.66
N ALA A 89 -9.97 -6.89 7.70
CA ALA A 89 -11.33 -7.42 7.66
C ALA A 89 -11.36 -8.92 7.28
N VAL A 90 -10.51 -9.35 6.34
CA VAL A 90 -10.30 -10.78 6.01
C VAL A 90 -9.81 -11.54 7.23
N THR A 91 -8.74 -11.07 7.88
CA THR A 91 -8.16 -11.69 9.09
C THR A 91 -9.23 -11.87 10.16
N THR A 92 -10.05 -10.84 10.38
CA THR A 92 -11.13 -10.87 11.38
C THR A 92 -12.22 -11.88 11.01
N GLU A 93 -12.75 -11.83 9.78
CA GLU A 93 -13.86 -12.70 9.34
C GLU A 93 -13.47 -14.17 9.21
N CYS A 94 -12.26 -14.46 8.73
CA CYS A 94 -11.78 -15.84 8.60
C CYS A 94 -11.43 -16.44 9.97
N THR A 95 -10.86 -15.64 10.89
CA THR A 95 -10.70 -16.05 12.29
C THR A 95 -12.05 -16.39 12.96
N PHE A 96 -13.11 -15.63 12.69
CA PHE A 96 -14.45 -15.95 13.21
C PHE A 96 -15.08 -17.19 12.58
N LEU A 97 -14.74 -17.56 11.34
CA LEU A 97 -15.16 -18.83 10.75
C LEU A 97 -14.42 -20.02 11.36
N ASP A 98 -13.11 -19.91 11.58
CA ASP A 98 -12.29 -21.02 12.08
C ASP A 98 -12.42 -21.26 13.59
N GLN A 99 -12.96 -20.30 14.35
CA GLN A 99 -13.32 -20.48 15.77
C GLN A 99 -14.31 -21.63 16.03
N ALA A 100 -15.01 -22.12 15.00
CA ALA A 100 -15.84 -23.31 15.10
C ALA A 100 -15.04 -24.63 15.17
N ALA A 101 -13.72 -24.59 14.90
CA ALA A 101 -12.84 -25.77 14.83
C ALA A 101 -11.53 -25.62 15.63
N HIS A 102 -11.00 -24.41 15.79
CA HIS A 102 -9.66 -24.16 16.32
C HIS A 102 -9.61 -22.99 17.33
N PRO A 103 -8.58 -22.92 18.21
CA PRO A 103 -8.44 -21.84 19.19
C PRO A 103 -8.24 -20.45 18.57
N THR A 104 -8.98 -19.45 19.06
CA THR A 104 -8.96 -18.07 18.57
C THR A 104 -7.56 -17.46 18.46
N SER A 105 -6.67 -17.72 19.43
CA SER A 105 -5.30 -17.19 19.46
C SER A 105 -4.42 -17.75 18.35
N GLU A 106 -4.57 -19.04 18.04
CA GLU A 106 -3.78 -19.73 17.02
C GLU A 106 -4.28 -19.34 15.63
N THR A 107 -5.60 -19.35 15.42
CA THR A 107 -6.22 -18.90 14.17
C THR A 107 -5.92 -17.44 13.86
N ALA A 108 -5.99 -16.54 14.85
CA ALA A 108 -5.72 -15.12 14.62
C ALA A 108 -4.26 -14.87 14.18
N ALA A 109 -3.30 -15.59 14.80
CA ALA A 109 -1.90 -15.50 14.43
C ALA A 109 -1.64 -16.06 13.01
N ALA A 110 -2.22 -17.23 12.68
CA ALA A 110 -2.09 -17.84 11.36
C ALA A 110 -2.71 -16.96 10.25
N TRP A 111 -3.94 -16.47 10.45
CA TRP A 111 -4.59 -15.57 9.49
C TRP A 111 -3.86 -14.24 9.35
N SER A 112 -3.33 -13.66 10.44
CA SER A 112 -2.53 -12.42 10.35
C SER A 112 -1.26 -12.59 9.53
N LEU A 113 -0.58 -13.74 9.65
CA LEU A 113 0.62 -14.04 8.85
C LEU A 113 0.25 -14.22 7.37
N LEU A 114 -0.77 -15.03 7.08
CA LEU A 114 -1.24 -15.32 5.72
C LEU A 114 -1.71 -14.04 5.00
N THR A 115 -2.58 -13.24 5.63
CA THR A 115 -3.08 -12.00 4.99
C THR A 115 -1.99 -10.95 4.83
N SER A 116 -1.03 -10.85 5.76
CA SER A 116 0.12 -9.93 5.61
C SER A 116 0.97 -10.26 4.39
N HIS A 117 1.24 -11.56 4.15
CA HIS A 117 1.95 -12.01 2.96
C HIS A 117 1.12 -11.76 1.68
N VAL A 118 -0.10 -12.29 1.65
CA VAL A 118 -1.01 -12.24 0.49
C VAL A 118 -1.30 -10.80 0.07
N PHE A 119 -1.65 -9.91 1.00
CA PHE A 119 -1.96 -8.51 0.68
C PHE A 119 -0.72 -7.64 0.39
N SER A 120 0.51 -8.14 0.62
CA SER A 120 1.70 -7.54 0.02
C SER A 120 1.71 -7.81 -1.49
N ALA A 121 1.62 -9.06 -1.91
CA ALA A 121 1.59 -9.43 -3.33
C ALA A 121 0.41 -8.77 -4.09
N VAL A 122 -0.77 -8.63 -3.46
CA VAL A 122 -1.88 -7.83 -4.02
C VAL A 122 -1.48 -6.37 -4.30
N ARG A 123 -0.72 -5.73 -3.41
CA ARG A 123 -0.22 -4.36 -3.64
C ARG A 123 0.81 -4.34 -4.75
N ASP A 124 1.73 -5.32 -4.80
CA ASP A 124 2.79 -5.37 -5.79
C ASP A 124 2.26 -5.58 -7.21
N GLY A 125 1.28 -6.47 -7.40
CA GLY A 125 0.54 -6.62 -8.66
C GLY A 125 -0.20 -5.35 -9.07
N TYR A 126 -0.91 -4.70 -8.15
CA TYR A 126 -1.58 -3.41 -8.40
C TYR A 126 -0.58 -2.33 -8.87
N TYR A 127 0.61 -2.25 -8.27
CA TYR A 127 1.66 -1.33 -8.72
C TYR A 127 2.33 -1.79 -10.02
N ALA A 128 2.45 -3.09 -10.29
CA ALA A 128 2.98 -3.63 -11.54
C ALA A 128 2.06 -3.29 -12.73
N GLU A 129 0.75 -3.48 -12.58
CA GLU A 129 -0.29 -3.04 -13.51
C GLU A 129 -0.20 -1.53 -13.77
N LEU A 130 -0.12 -0.70 -12.72
CA LEU A 130 0.05 0.75 -12.88
C LEU A 130 1.33 1.14 -13.65
N ARG A 131 2.43 0.41 -13.46
CA ARG A 131 3.67 0.59 -14.23
C ARG A 131 3.48 0.16 -15.69
N ARG A 132 2.76 -0.94 -15.94
CA ARG A 132 2.47 -1.48 -17.29
C ARG A 132 1.58 -0.54 -18.11
N GLN A 133 0.51 -0.01 -17.52
CA GLN A 133 -0.40 0.94 -18.17
C GLN A 133 0.34 2.20 -18.64
N ARG A 134 1.16 2.82 -17.78
CA ARG A 134 1.99 4.00 -18.14
C ARG A 134 2.90 3.72 -19.34
N LYS A 135 3.57 2.55 -19.37
CA LYS A 135 4.43 2.14 -20.48
C LYS A 135 3.63 2.01 -21.79
N SER A 136 2.44 1.40 -21.75
CA SER A 136 1.59 1.24 -22.94
C SER A 136 1.11 2.57 -23.52
N SER A 137 0.64 3.51 -22.69
CA SER A 137 0.19 4.84 -23.13
C SER A 137 1.33 5.69 -23.71
N ASN A 138 2.54 5.57 -23.15
CA ASN A 138 3.72 6.28 -23.67
C ASN A 138 4.21 5.66 -24.99
N ALA A 139 4.17 4.34 -25.14
CA ALA A 139 4.54 3.66 -26.39
C ALA A 139 3.66 4.05 -27.58
N PHE A 140 2.36 4.30 -27.34
CA PHE A 140 1.46 4.83 -28.38
C PHE A 140 1.87 6.26 -28.80
N ARG A 141 2.10 7.16 -27.83
CA ARG A 141 2.54 8.54 -28.11
C ARG A 141 3.87 8.61 -28.86
N ALA A 142 4.83 7.76 -28.49
CA ALA A 142 6.13 7.68 -29.17
C ALA A 142 6.02 7.27 -30.64
N ARG A 143 5.01 6.47 -31.02
CA ARG A 143 4.78 6.04 -32.43
C ARG A 143 4.03 7.04 -33.29
N VAL A 144 3.34 8.02 -32.69
CA VAL A 144 2.70 9.13 -33.44
C VAL A 144 3.70 10.27 -33.71
N SER A 145 4.86 10.27 -33.03
CA SER A 145 5.91 11.29 -33.13
C SER A 145 7.10 10.90 -34.02
N VAL A 146 6.92 9.93 -34.93
CA VAL A 146 7.86 9.69 -36.04
C VAL A 146 7.32 10.37 -37.29
N ASP A 147 8.11 11.31 -37.82
CA ASP A 147 7.67 12.28 -38.81
C ASP A 147 7.17 11.66 -40.12
N VAL A 148 6.14 12.29 -40.70
CA VAL A 148 5.77 12.08 -42.11
C VAL A 148 6.82 12.79 -42.98
N VAL A 149 7.94 12.10 -43.21
CA VAL A 149 8.91 12.48 -44.23
C VAL A 149 8.29 12.19 -45.60
N SER A 150 7.58 13.18 -46.15
CA SER A 150 7.20 13.20 -47.55
C SER A 150 8.47 13.12 -48.40
N THR A 151 8.65 12.03 -49.13
CA THR A 151 9.79 11.83 -50.03
C THR A 151 9.65 12.70 -51.28
N GLY A 152 9.99 13.98 -51.15
CA GLY A 152 10.27 14.87 -52.26
C GLY A 152 11.52 14.41 -53.02
N THR A 153 11.57 14.74 -54.31
CA THR A 153 12.69 14.43 -55.21
C THR A 153 13.81 15.46 -55.15
N ASP A 154 14.94 15.10 -55.79
CA ASP A 154 16.06 15.96 -56.21
C ASP A 154 17.11 16.39 -55.16
N ASP A 155 17.86 17.46 -55.44
CA ASP A 155 19.28 17.31 -55.78
C ASP A 155 20.31 17.59 -54.64
N GLY A 156 21.51 17.03 -54.81
CA GLY A 156 22.80 17.69 -54.53
C GLY A 156 23.19 18.24 -53.13
N THR A 157 24.33 17.73 -52.66
CA THR A 157 25.42 18.55 -52.05
C THR A 157 25.34 18.99 -50.56
N SER A 158 25.99 18.17 -49.71
CA SER A 158 26.94 18.59 -48.66
C SER A 158 26.50 19.05 -47.24
N LEU A 159 27.34 18.66 -46.28
CA LEU A 159 27.64 19.25 -44.95
C LEU A 159 26.55 19.44 -43.85
N SER A 160 26.55 18.44 -42.94
CA SER A 160 26.82 18.61 -41.49
C SER A 160 25.70 19.01 -40.49
N SER A 161 25.95 18.62 -39.23
CA SER A 161 25.37 19.15 -37.98
C SER A 161 23.87 19.02 -37.70
N ALA A 162 23.50 17.92 -37.02
CA ALA A 162 22.38 17.90 -36.07
C ALA A 162 22.74 17.04 -34.85
N THR A 163 23.29 17.67 -33.79
CA THR A 163 23.70 17.00 -32.55
C THR A 163 22.52 16.36 -31.83
N ARG A 164 22.45 15.03 -31.79
CA ARG A 164 21.47 14.28 -30.99
C ARG A 164 21.79 14.44 -29.49
N ARG A 165 21.33 15.53 -28.88
CA ARG A 165 21.35 15.73 -27.43
C ARG A 165 20.37 14.77 -26.76
N SER A 166 20.89 13.71 -26.15
CA SER A 166 20.14 12.85 -25.24
C SER A 166 20.06 13.51 -23.86
N ASN A 167 18.91 14.13 -23.54
CA ASN A 167 18.64 14.63 -22.19
C ASN A 167 18.28 13.48 -21.25
N SER A 168 19.27 12.91 -20.57
CA SER A 168 19.05 12.24 -19.28
C SER A 168 18.88 13.29 -18.18
N PRO A 169 17.94 13.14 -17.23
CA PRO A 169 17.94 13.96 -16.02
C PRO A 169 19.18 13.64 -15.18
N GLN A 170 19.93 14.67 -14.79
CA GLN A 170 20.89 14.57 -13.68
C GLN A 170 20.20 15.09 -12.42
N GLU A 171 20.42 14.41 -11.29
CA GLU A 171 20.04 14.89 -9.97
C GLU A 171 21.14 15.85 -9.48
N GLU A 172 20.78 17.08 -9.13
CA GLU A 172 21.74 18.06 -8.59
C GLU A 172 21.97 17.79 -7.10
N ILE A 173 23.12 17.19 -6.79
CA ILE A 173 23.63 17.08 -5.42
C ILE A 173 24.36 18.39 -5.09
N ALA A 174 23.74 19.24 -4.28
CA ALA A 174 24.31 20.52 -3.86
C ALA A 174 25.24 20.37 -2.65
N GLU A 175 26.47 19.90 -2.88
CA GLU A 175 27.57 20.08 -1.92
C GLU A 175 28.15 21.50 -2.08
N ASN A 176 28.42 22.19 -0.95
CA ASN A 176 28.96 23.56 -0.95
C ASN A 176 30.04 23.70 0.13
N TYR A 177 31.28 23.97 -0.28
CA TYR A 177 32.45 24.02 0.61
C TYR A 177 33.56 24.97 0.12
N GLU A 178 33.76 26.07 0.83
CA GLU A 178 35.04 26.79 1.01
C GLU A 178 35.09 27.22 2.51
N HIS A 179 36.13 27.06 3.35
CA HIS A 179 37.54 27.50 3.29
C HIS A 179 37.69 29.03 3.18
N HIS A 180 38.40 29.78 4.05
CA HIS A 180 39.07 29.53 5.35
C HIS A 180 38.85 30.81 6.26
N GLN A 181 39.53 31.15 7.37
CA GLN A 181 40.64 30.60 8.20
C GLN A 181 40.66 31.28 9.59
N SER A 182 41.27 30.64 10.61
CA SER A 182 41.79 31.26 11.86
C SER A 182 40.76 31.86 12.85
N THR A 183 40.98 31.91 14.17
CA THR A 183 42.19 31.74 15.03
C THR A 183 41.97 30.71 16.17
N SER A 184 42.96 30.50 17.04
CA SER A 184 42.92 29.53 18.17
C SER A 184 43.50 30.11 19.47
N THR A 185 42.79 29.97 20.60
CA THR A 185 43.29 30.24 21.97
C THR A 185 42.58 29.42 23.08
N HIS A 186 43.30 28.42 23.61
CA HIS A 186 43.38 27.94 25.00
C HIS A 186 42.24 28.11 26.07
N HIS A 187 41.90 26.95 26.65
CA HIS A 187 41.94 26.59 28.11
C HIS A 187 40.76 26.79 29.11
N HIS A 188 40.53 25.65 29.82
CA HIS A 188 40.40 25.44 31.28
C HIS A 188 39.02 25.39 32.02
N HIS A 189 38.97 24.38 32.90
CA HIS A 189 38.10 24.13 34.08
C HIS A 189 37.51 25.40 34.75
N HIS A 190 36.29 25.40 35.31
CA HIS A 190 35.95 24.68 36.56
C HIS A 190 34.45 24.53 36.84
N SER A 191 34.10 23.76 37.88
CA SER A 191 32.73 23.53 38.40
C SER A 191 32.18 24.68 39.26
N SER A 192 30.84 24.82 39.39
CA SER A 192 30.12 24.80 40.69
C SER A 192 28.60 25.08 40.62
N SER A 193 27.85 24.21 41.30
CA SER A 193 26.68 24.44 42.19
C SER A 193 25.65 25.57 41.96
N THR A 194 24.38 25.17 41.93
CA THR A 194 23.31 25.82 42.71
C THR A 194 22.49 24.78 43.47
N ASN A 195 22.18 25.05 44.73
CA ASN A 195 21.15 24.36 45.54
C ASN A 195 19.74 24.65 44.95
N ASP A 196 18.63 23.99 45.32
CA ASP A 196 18.27 23.57 46.67
C ASP A 196 17.28 22.39 46.79
N SER A 197 17.09 21.98 48.05
CA SER A 197 16.13 21.01 48.59
C SER A 197 14.77 21.71 48.92
N CYS A 198 13.66 21.07 49.32
CA CYS A 198 13.49 19.86 50.14
C CYS A 198 12.03 19.33 50.07
N VAL A 199 11.87 18.01 50.30
CA VAL A 199 10.78 17.31 51.06
C VAL A 199 9.34 17.88 51.06
N GLU A 200 8.36 17.07 50.63
CA GLU A 200 7.36 16.47 51.54
C GLU A 200 6.60 15.27 50.91
N SER A 201 6.06 14.39 51.77
CA SER A 201 5.42 13.12 51.37
C SER A 201 4.25 12.76 52.29
N SER A 202 3.02 13.14 51.88
CA SER A 202 1.73 12.62 52.35
C SER A 202 0.62 13.18 51.44
N GLY A 203 -0.49 12.51 51.15
CA GLY A 203 -0.92 11.15 51.51
C GLY A 203 -2.37 10.91 51.05
N ASN A 204 -2.86 9.67 51.19
CA ASN A 204 -4.27 9.25 51.08
C ASN A 204 -5.03 9.54 49.76
N PHE A 205 -5.47 8.48 49.08
CA PHE A 205 -6.87 8.05 49.25
C PHE A 205 -7.04 6.57 48.83
N LEU A 206 -7.45 5.72 49.78
CA LEU A 206 -7.95 4.37 49.52
C LEU A 206 -9.48 4.37 49.75
N ALA A 207 -10.20 3.61 48.93
CA ALA A 207 -11.66 3.45 49.06
C ALA A 207 -12.02 2.51 50.22
N PRO A 208 -13.27 2.57 50.70
CA PRO A 208 -14.12 1.40 50.59
C PRO A 208 -15.58 1.71 50.16
N PRO A 209 -16.36 0.71 49.72
CA PRO A 209 -17.76 0.86 49.32
C PRO A 209 -18.74 0.63 50.48
N THR A 210 -20.00 1.02 50.28
CA THR A 210 -21.13 0.54 51.10
C THR A 210 -22.35 0.24 50.21
N VAL A 211 -23.07 -0.82 50.56
CA VAL A 211 -24.32 -1.27 49.95
C VAL A 211 -25.47 -0.93 50.91
N TYR A 212 -26.59 -0.42 50.39
CA TYR A 212 -27.95 -0.80 50.76
C TYR A 212 -28.95 -0.32 49.70
#